data_AF-A0A4D7CS24-F1
#
_entry.id   AF-A0A4D7CS24-F1
#
_cell.length_a   1.000
_cell.length_b   1.000
_cell.length_c   1.000
_cell.angle_alpha   90.00
_cell.angle_beta   90.00
_cell.angle_gamma   90.00
#
_symmetry.space_group_name_H-M   'P 1'
#
loop_
_entity.id
_entity.type
_entity.pdbx_description
1 polymer ?
#
loop_
_entity_poly.entity_id
_entity_poly.type
_entity_poly.pdbx_seq_one_letter_code
_entity_poly.pdbx_strand_id
1 'polypeptide(L)'
;MKYFIADLHLYHENVIRFCERPFANVEEMNDTLIHNWNQVVTPKDDVYILGDFIVRGSGEEANKILQQLNGKKYLIKGNHEHYLKDPEFDASLFESIKDYSEMASCRIKLATLR
;
A
#
# COMPACT_ATOMS: atom_id res chain seq x y z
N MET A 1 9.40 -13.17 -5.42
CA MET A 1 8.25 -13.12 -6.35
C MET A 1 7.87 -11.66 -6.56
N LYS A 2 7.16 -11.34 -7.65
CA LYS A 2 6.64 -10.00 -7.90
C LYS A 2 5.14 -9.98 -7.65
N TYR A 3 4.69 -9.09 -6.78
CA TYR A 3 3.29 -8.84 -6.50
C TYR A 3 2.91 -7.43 -6.98
N PHE A 4 1.66 -7.29 -7.39
CA PHE A 4 1.08 -6.02 -7.79
C PHE A 4 -0.22 -5.82 -7.01
N ILE A 5 -0.37 -4.63 -6.44
CA ILE A 5 -1.52 -4.25 -5.62
C ILE A 5 -1.80 -2.76 -5.79
N ALA A 6 -3.05 -2.35 -5.62
CA ALA A 6 -3.50 -0.97 -5.81
C ALA A 6 -4.62 -0.66 -4.82
N ASP A 7 -4.89 0.63 -4.59
CA ASP A 7 -6.12 1.10 -3.94
C ASP A 7 -6.36 0.52 -2.53
N LEU A 8 -5.30 0.35 -1.74
CA LEU A 8 -5.47 -0.11 -0.36
C LEU A 8 -6.28 0.88 0.46
N HIS A 9 -6.14 2.19 0.16
CA HIS A 9 -6.85 3.25 0.86
C HIS A 9 -6.70 3.18 2.39
N LEU A 10 -5.49 2.92 2.87
CA LEU A 10 -5.23 2.91 4.31
C LEU A 10 -5.54 4.28 4.91
N TYR A 11 -6.07 4.25 6.14
CA TYR A 11 -6.59 5.42 6.87
C TYR A 11 -7.80 6.11 6.23
N HIS A 12 -8.43 5.54 5.20
CA HIS A 12 -9.57 6.16 4.52
C HIS A 12 -10.94 5.66 5.02
N GLU A 13 -11.39 6.05 6.21
CA GLU A 13 -12.68 5.60 6.80
C GLU A 13 -13.87 5.64 5.81
N ASN A 14 -14.02 6.71 5.04
CA ASN A 14 -15.12 6.87 4.10
C ASN A 14 -15.16 5.80 2.99
N VAL A 15 -14.02 5.18 2.66
CA VAL A 15 -13.94 4.13 1.63
C VAL A 15 -14.73 2.89 2.03
N ILE A 16 -14.89 2.64 3.33
CA ILE A 16 -15.63 1.50 3.85
C ILE A 16 -17.08 1.58 3.38
N ARG A 17 -17.72 2.73 3.58
CA ARG A 17 -19.11 2.94 3.14
C ARG A 17 -19.21 3.10 1.64
N PHE A 18 -18.28 3.85 1.03
CA PHE A 18 -18.35 4.18 -0.40
C PHE A 18 -18.15 2.96 -1.31
N CYS A 19 -17.26 2.04 -0.92
CA CYS A 19 -16.96 0.82 -1.67
C CYS A 19 -17.57 -0.44 -1.04
N GLU A 20 -18.46 -0.30 -0.06
CA GLU A 20 -19.09 -1.42 0.68
C GLU A 20 -18.06 -2.43 1.22
N ARG A 21 -16.94 -1.95 1.74
CA ARG A 21 -15.92 -2.84 2.33
C ARG A 21 -16.45 -3.45 3.64
N PRO A 22 -16.17 -4.73 3.91
CA PRO A 22 -16.78 -5.46 5.03
C PRO A 22 -16.06 -5.18 6.37
N PHE A 23 -15.85 -3.91 6.72
CA PHE A 23 -15.17 -3.50 7.96
C PHE A 23 -16.07 -2.58 8.79
N ALA A 24 -15.98 -2.67 10.11
CA ALA A 24 -16.74 -1.80 11.01
C ALA A 24 -16.13 -0.39 11.12
N ASN A 25 -14.79 -0.29 11.00
CA ASN A 25 -14.03 0.96 11.07
C ASN A 25 -12.68 0.84 10.33
N VAL A 26 -11.99 1.97 10.19
CA VAL A 26 -10.70 2.06 9.49
C VAL A 26 -9.57 1.33 10.21
N GLU A 27 -9.59 1.25 11.54
CA GLU A 27 -8.58 0.53 12.31
C GLU A 27 -8.63 -0.97 11.99
N GLU A 28 -9.83 -1.58 12.04
CA GLU A 28 -10.07 -2.97 11.67
C GLU A 28 -9.65 -3.25 10.22
N MET A 29 -9.99 -2.34 9.30
CA MET A 29 -9.59 -2.45 7.89
C MET A 29 -8.07 -2.43 7.76
N ASN A 30 -7.39 -1.45 8.36
CA ASN A 30 -5.95 -1.30 8.27
C ASN A 30 -5.24 -2.56 8.82
N ASP A 31 -5.63 -3.03 10.01
CA ASP A 31 -5.05 -4.21 10.65
C ASP A 31 -5.26 -5.48 9.82
N THR A 32 -6.46 -5.65 9.26
CA THR A 32 -6.78 -6.80 8.41
C THR A 32 -5.97 -6.80 7.12
N LEU A 33 -5.80 -5.63 6.48
CA LEU A 33 -4.99 -5.49 5.27
C LEU A 33 -3.51 -5.78 5.53
N ILE A 34 -2.96 -5.30 6.65
CA ILE A 34 -1.58 -5.61 7.08
C ILE A 34 -1.42 -7.10 7.34
N HIS A 35 -2.37 -7.72 8.05
CA HIS A 35 -2.35 -9.15 8.33
C HIS A 35 -2.33 -9.97 7.04
N ASN A 36 -3.27 -9.70 6.13
CA ASN A 36 -3.40 -10.43 4.87
C ASN A 36 -2.17 -10.24 3.97
N TRP A 37 -1.60 -9.04 3.93
CA TRP A 37 -0.36 -8.77 3.21
C TRP A 37 0.76 -9.69 3.72
N ASN A 38 0.96 -9.75 5.02
CA ASN A 38 2.05 -10.50 5.64
C ASN A 38 1.87 -12.03 5.61
N GLN A 39 0.65 -12.53 5.38
CA GLN A 39 0.40 -13.95 5.11
C GLN A 39 0.93 -14.40 3.73
N VAL A 40 1.07 -13.48 2.77
CA VAL A 40 1.40 -13.79 1.37
C VAL A 40 2.80 -13.31 0.98
N VAL A 41 3.19 -12.14 1.46
CA VAL A 41 4.44 -11.46 1.09
C VAL A 41 5.53 -11.81 2.09
N THR A 42 6.67 -12.26 1.58
CA THR A 42 7.89 -12.49 2.37
C THR A 42 8.82 -11.28 2.31
N PRO A 43 9.78 -11.13 3.24
CA PRO A 43 10.75 -10.04 3.20
C PRO A 43 11.61 -9.94 1.92
N LYS A 44 11.68 -11.02 1.12
CA LYS A 44 12.48 -11.09 -0.10
C LYS A 44 11.68 -10.79 -1.38
N ASP A 45 10.36 -10.62 -1.27
CA ASP A 45 9.50 -10.36 -2.42
C ASP A 45 9.49 -8.89 -2.81
N ASP A 46 9.25 -8.63 -4.10
CA ASP A 46 9.04 -7.29 -4.64
C ASP A 46 7.53 -7.02 -4.73
N VAL A 47 7.08 -5.90 -4.17
CA VAL A 47 5.67 -5.49 -4.22
C VAL A 47 5.55 -4.13 -4.86
N TYR A 48 4.87 -4.10 -6.01
CA TYR A 48 4.55 -2.90 -6.74
C TYR A 48 3.17 -2.39 -6.32
N ILE A 49 3.16 -1.22 -5.70
CA ILE A 49 1.96 -0.53 -5.25
C ILE A 49 1.58 0.50 -6.32
N LEU A 50 0.41 0.34 -6.91
CA LEU A 50 -0.07 1.10 -8.07
C LEU A 50 -1.06 2.18 -7.64
N GLY A 51 -0.61 3.07 -6.75
CA GLY A 51 -1.36 4.21 -6.28
C GLY A 51 -2.35 3.94 -5.14
N ASP A 52 -2.87 5.04 -4.61
CA ASP A 52 -3.87 5.14 -3.55
C ASP A 52 -3.60 4.23 -2.33
N PHE A 53 -2.33 4.26 -1.89
CA PHE A 53 -1.85 3.41 -0.80
C PHE A 53 -2.35 3.90 0.57
N ILE A 54 -2.04 5.15 0.91
CA ILE A 54 -2.47 5.84 2.14
C ILE A 54 -3.09 7.17 1.75
N VAL A 55 -4.38 7.38 2.08
CA VAL A 55 -5.14 8.56 1.61
C VAL A 55 -5.30 9.63 2.68
N ARG A 56 -5.40 9.27 3.96
CA ARG A 56 -5.63 10.22 5.06
C ARG A 56 -4.61 10.14 6.20
N GLY A 57 -3.61 9.28 6.09
CA GLY A 57 -2.56 9.15 7.11
C GLY A 57 -1.47 10.23 6.98
N SER A 58 -0.86 10.57 8.11
CA SER A 58 0.35 11.41 8.17
C SER A 58 1.60 10.68 7.65
N GLY A 59 2.71 11.40 7.50
CA GLY A 59 4.02 10.80 7.18
C GLY A 59 4.44 9.76 8.22
N GLU A 60 4.27 10.06 9.51
CA GLU A 60 4.57 9.11 10.59
C GLU A 60 3.70 7.86 10.55
N GLU A 61 2.40 8.03 10.30
CA GLU A 61 1.46 6.90 10.17
C GLU A 61 1.80 6.04 8.96
N ALA A 62 2.22 6.66 7.86
CA ALA A 62 2.72 5.95 6.69
C ALA A 62 4.00 5.16 6.99
N ASN A 63 4.94 5.74 7.73
CA ASN A 63 6.14 5.05 8.15
C ASN A 63 5.80 3.81 8.98
N LYS A 64 4.89 3.94 9.96
CA LYS A 64 4.44 2.83 10.83
C LYS A 64 3.84 1.69 10.03
N ILE A 65 3.00 1.98 9.04
CA ILE A 65 2.44 0.96 8.15
C ILE A 65 3.55 0.29 7.35
N LEU A 66 4.37 1.07 6.65
CA LEU A 66 5.39 0.55 5.74
C LEU A 66 6.42 -0.33 6.45
N GLN A 67 6.74 -0.02 7.71
CA GLN A 67 7.64 -0.84 8.53
C GLN A 67 7.03 -2.19 8.93
N GLN A 68 5.70 -2.29 9.05
CA GLN A 68 5.01 -3.53 9.39
C GLN A 68 4.80 -4.46 8.20
N LEU A 69 4.79 -3.93 6.97
CA LEU A 69 4.56 -4.73 5.76
C LEU A 69 5.83 -5.46 5.33
N ASN A 70 5.72 -6.75 5.03
CA ASN A 70 6.81 -7.52 4.44
C ASN A 70 7.10 -7.08 2.99
N GLY A 71 8.31 -7.39 2.53
CA GLY A 71 8.74 -7.20 1.15
C GLY A 71 9.32 -5.82 0.84
N LYS A 72 9.94 -5.76 -0.33
CA LYS A 72 10.50 -4.55 -0.93
C LYS A 72 9.42 -3.80 -1.68
N LYS A 73 9.13 -2.58 -1.28
CA LYS A 73 8.00 -1.81 -1.83
C LYS A 73 8.45 -0.86 -2.92
N TYR A 74 7.74 -0.88 -4.04
CA TYR A 74 7.92 0.04 -5.16
C TYR A 74 6.61 0.78 -5.38
N LEU A 75 6.62 2.10 -5.23
CA LEU A 75 5.42 2.92 -5.40
C LEU A 75 5.37 3.53 -6.79
N ILE A 76 4.28 3.29 -7.50
CA ILE A 76 3.83 4.09 -8.63
C ILE A 76 2.74 4.99 -8.07
N LYS A 77 2.97 6.30 -8.02
CA LYS A 77 2.08 7.27 -7.38
C LYS A 77 0.71 7.30 -8.07
N GLY A 78 -0.33 7.31 -7.25
CA GLY A 78 -1.67 7.72 -7.62
C GLY A 78 -1.87 9.20 -7.32
N ASN A 79 -3.13 9.61 -7.17
CA ASN A 79 -3.49 11.00 -6.90
C ASN A 79 -3.59 11.32 -5.40
N HIS A 80 -3.53 10.31 -4.52
CA HIS A 80 -3.76 10.46 -3.08
C HIS A 80 -2.53 10.34 -2.18
N GLU A 81 -1.32 10.17 -2.73
CA GLU A 81 -0.05 10.09 -1.99
C GLU A 81 0.41 11.44 -1.38
N HIS A 82 -0.45 12.10 -0.60
CA HIS A 82 -0.16 13.38 0.05
C HIS A 82 0.89 13.25 1.17
N TYR A 83 0.93 12.10 1.85
CA TYR A 83 1.90 11.79 2.91
C TYR A 83 3.36 11.88 2.43
N LEU A 84 3.62 11.72 1.12
CA LEU A 84 4.96 11.88 0.55
C LEU A 84 5.54 13.30 0.67
N LYS A 85 4.69 14.29 0.94
CA LYS A 85 5.10 15.69 1.13
C LYS A 85 5.31 16.04 2.60
N ASP A 86 4.98 15.14 3.50
CA ASP A 86 5.17 15.32 4.94
C ASP A 86 6.67 15.25 5.28
N PRO A 87 7.25 16.24 5.96
CA PRO A 87 8.66 16.22 6.36
C PRO A 87 9.05 15.02 7.22
N GLU A 88 8.11 14.45 7.97
CA GLU A 88 8.35 13.29 8.84
C GLU A 88 8.28 11.95 8.08
N PHE A 89 7.92 11.97 6.79
CA PHE A 89 7.87 10.75 5.98
C PHE A 89 9.26 10.26 5.57
N ASP A 90 9.55 8.99 5.85
CA ASP A 90 10.81 8.35 5.45
C ASP A 90 10.67 7.68 4.08
N ALA A 91 11.10 8.40 3.04
CA ALA A 91 11.07 7.89 1.66
C ALA A 91 11.95 6.66 1.43
N SER A 92 12.91 6.35 2.31
CA SER A 92 13.77 5.16 2.19
C SER A 92 13.03 3.85 2.42
N LEU A 93 11.81 3.90 2.98
CA LEU A 93 10.93 2.74 3.14
C LEU A 93 10.38 2.21 1.80
N PHE A 94 10.56 2.96 0.71
CA PHE A 94 10.35 2.51 -0.66
C PHE A 94 11.68 2.34 -1.39
N GLU A 95 11.80 1.24 -2.14
CA GLU A 95 12.92 1.04 -3.06
C GLU A 95 12.87 2.02 -4.23
N SER A 96 11.67 2.42 -4.66
CA SER A 96 11.50 3.52 -5.61
C SER A 96 10.11 4.13 -5.51
N ILE A 97 10.01 5.43 -5.82
CA ILE A 97 8.75 6.17 -5.98
C ILE A 97 8.77 6.79 -7.37
N LYS A 98 7.77 6.49 -8.20
CA LYS A 98 7.69 6.94 -9.60
C LYS A 98 6.29 7.42 -9.96
N ASP A 99 6.17 8.30 -10.95
CA ASP A 99 4.89 8.66 -11.56
C ASP A 99 4.43 7.63 -12.61
N TYR A 100 5.38 6.89 -13.20
CA TYR A 100 5.13 5.92 -14.25
C TYR A 100 6.22 4.85 -14.27
N SER A 101 5.87 3.62 -14.64
CA SER A 101 6.82 2.54 -14.89
C SER A 101 6.28 1.55 -15.90
N GLU A 102 7.09 1.18 -16.89
CA GLU A 102 6.84 0.05 -17.78
C GLU A 102 7.58 -1.19 -17.30
N MET A 103 6.97 -2.37 -17.44
CA MET A 103 7.61 -3.64 -17.13
C MET A 103 7.20 -4.70 -18.15
N ALA A 104 8.21 -5.34 -18.76
CA ALA A 104 8.01 -6.58 -19.49
C ALA A 104 7.92 -7.76 -18.49
N SER A 105 6.81 -8.49 -18.48
CA SER A 105 6.64 -9.68 -17.64
C SER A 105 5.99 -10.82 -18.42
N CYS A 106 6.53 -12.04 -18.27
CA CYS A 106 5.95 -13.25 -18.87
C CYS A 106 4.85 -13.90 -18.01
N ARG A 107 4.71 -13.54 -16.72
CA ARG A 107 3.65 -14.02 -15.81
C ARG A 107 3.36 -12.98 -14.73
N ILE A 108 2.14 -12.45 -14.69
CA ILE A 108 1.66 -11.52 -13.64
C ILE A 108 0.65 -12.27 -12.77
N LYS A 109 0.81 -12.21 -11.45
CA LYS A 109 -0.23 -12.60 -10.49
C LYS A 109 -0.72 -11.33 -9.80
N LEU A 110 -2.00 -11.03 -9.97
CA LEU A 110 -2.70 -9.94 -9.29
C LEU A 110 -3.32 -10.50 -8.01
N ALA A 111 -3.07 -9.84 -6.88
CA ALA A 111 -3.71 -10.18 -5.62
C ALA A 111 -4.81 -9.16 -5.33
N THR A 112 -6.02 -9.64 -5.09
CA THR A 112 -7.13 -8.81 -4.60
C THR A 112 -7.33 -9.13 -3.12
N LEU A 113 -7.15 -8.15 -2.25
CA LEU A 113 -7.55 -8.26 -0.85
C LEU A 113 -9.06 -7.99 -0.80
N ARG A 114 -9.86 -9.05 -0.72
CA ARG A 114 -11.26 -8.98 -0.29
C ARG A 114 -11.32 -9.37 1.18
#